data_AF-A0A9E5J5U2-F1
#
_entry.id   AF-A0A9E5J5U2-F1
#
_cell.length_a   1.000
_cell.length_b   1.000
_cell.length_c   1.000
_cell.angle_alpha   90.00
_cell.angle_beta   90.00
_cell.angle_gamma   90.00
#
_symmetry.space_group_name_H-M   'P 1'
#
loop_
_entity.id
_entity.type
_entity.pdbx_description
1 polymer ?
#
loop_
_entity_poly.entity_id
_entity_poly.type
_entity_poly.pdbx_seq_one_letter_code
_entity_poly.pdbx_strand_id
1 'polypeptide(L)'
;GSDTQLVIDGYTSRSTEKTSLVSDPSSPGPGCTLELTGPFGPEPLRLSLALGSPADSQADLGAQAKVEFLPSLPKDQRPAAAPAYRETQMVLAHEPSQPIVHNTTGSPGGFRFFLGSRRDGDPLEVEILRPDGTGEVYRLTDLLNRTLDDVSGTKILVARYWPNLVLREGQPTTDGDRPDNPAILVMLEGTRTELSAPSRLLLAPGPTPGSLTYLGLPASGPTVTGTIRPGDTFSPGWRGWSAKFLTWEPKGRIETITIPEEKPSAQPGRPAIHARLRAMDGREGPAFWISSGSSSVLQVGDIASRIGFGLELQPLPFTIRLDSFEVPRDPGTDEPANFRATVTFAEEKKNLTVPAQLEMNQPATYPPGLLPQITGLSYKFSQAGWDPQNLNRTTLQVLHDPGWLLKWSGSLLMVVGIFSMFYLRREPFPTS
;
A
#
# COMPACT_ATOMS: atom_id res chain seq x y z
N GLY A 1 -14.33 41.61 13.24
CA GLY A 1 -14.90 40.52 14.06
C GLY A 1 -15.91 39.81 13.21
N SER A 2 -15.91 38.49 13.16
CA SER A 2 -16.87 37.74 12.34
C SER A 2 -18.30 37.94 12.85
N ASP A 3 -19.27 38.18 11.96
CA ASP A 3 -20.72 38.35 12.23
C ASP A 3 -21.43 37.06 12.72
N THR A 4 -20.67 36.12 13.28
CA THR A 4 -21.12 34.79 13.66
C THR A 4 -20.44 34.34 14.96
N GLN A 5 -21.18 33.59 15.76
CA GLN A 5 -20.73 32.94 16.98
C GLN A 5 -20.54 31.43 16.74
N LEU A 6 -19.43 30.87 17.19
CA LEU A 6 -19.26 29.42 17.30
C LEU A 6 -19.99 28.94 18.57
N VAL A 7 -20.95 28.03 18.41
CA VAL A 7 -21.65 27.38 19.52
C VAL A 7 -21.10 25.96 19.64
N ILE A 8 -20.56 25.64 20.82
CA ILE A 8 -20.13 24.29 21.19
C ILE A 8 -21.07 23.83 22.30
N ASP A 9 -21.84 22.78 22.04
CA ASP A 9 -22.89 22.28 22.94
C ASP A 9 -22.70 20.80 23.30
N GLY A 10 -21.63 20.16 22.82
CA GLY A 10 -21.30 18.78 23.18
C GLY A 10 -19.80 18.49 23.14
N TYR A 11 -19.40 17.51 23.95
CA TYR A 11 -18.05 16.96 24.00
C TYR A 11 -18.12 15.45 24.21
N THR A 12 -17.25 14.71 23.52
CA THR A 12 -17.00 13.30 23.79
C THR A 12 -15.50 13.06 23.92
N SER A 13 -15.11 12.21 24.86
CA SER A 13 -13.71 11.76 24.99
C SER A 13 -13.34 10.72 23.94
N ARG A 14 -14.34 10.08 23.31
CA ARG A 14 -14.15 9.04 22.29
C ARG A 14 -15.13 9.24 21.13
N SER A 15 -14.58 9.25 19.93
CA SER A 15 -15.33 9.32 18.67
C SER A 15 -14.71 8.38 17.64
N THR A 16 -15.53 7.99 16.68
CA THR A 16 -15.15 7.19 15.52
C THR A 16 -15.63 7.88 14.23
N GLU A 17 -14.94 7.64 13.14
CA GLU A 17 -15.39 8.08 11.82
C GLU A 17 -16.34 7.06 11.23
N LYS A 18 -17.46 7.56 10.72
CA LYS A 18 -18.45 6.76 10.01
C LYS A 18 -18.57 7.30 8.60
N THR A 19 -18.16 6.46 7.64
CA THR A 19 -18.35 6.72 6.23
C THR A 19 -19.71 6.22 5.80
N SER A 20 -20.47 7.07 5.11
CA SER A 20 -21.80 6.75 4.59
C SER A 20 -22.03 7.39 3.23
N LEU A 21 -22.90 6.77 2.45
CA LEU A 21 -23.39 7.34 1.21
C LEU A 21 -24.55 8.30 1.49
N VAL A 22 -24.47 9.53 0.98
CA VAL A 22 -25.51 10.55 1.11
C VAL A 22 -25.94 11.08 -0.26
N SER A 23 -27.17 11.56 -0.36
CA SER A 23 -27.69 12.21 -1.57
C SER A 23 -27.15 13.64 -1.68
N ASP A 24 -26.52 13.99 -2.80
CA ASP A 24 -25.98 15.32 -3.07
C ASP A 24 -26.31 15.72 -4.52
N PRO A 25 -27.20 16.71 -4.75
CA PRO A 25 -27.57 17.16 -6.10
C PRO A 25 -26.40 17.63 -6.97
N SER A 26 -25.29 18.02 -6.34
CA SER A 26 -24.06 18.44 -7.02
C SER A 26 -23.13 17.27 -7.38
N SER A 27 -23.41 16.06 -6.88
CA SER A 27 -22.60 14.88 -7.19
C SER A 27 -22.65 14.55 -8.69
N PRO A 28 -21.51 14.24 -9.32
CA PRO A 28 -21.42 13.97 -10.75
C PRO A 28 -22.01 12.62 -11.15
N GLY A 29 -22.29 11.72 -10.19
CA GLY A 29 -22.74 10.38 -10.50
C GLY A 29 -23.43 9.66 -9.34
N PRO A 30 -23.89 8.43 -9.59
CA PRO A 30 -24.55 7.64 -8.57
C PRO A 30 -23.56 7.08 -7.54
N GLY A 31 -24.10 6.65 -6.41
CA GLY A 31 -23.39 5.84 -5.42
C GLY A 31 -24.18 4.61 -5.00
N CYS A 32 -23.49 3.66 -4.41
CA CYS A 32 -24.07 2.44 -3.86
C CYS A 32 -23.42 2.05 -2.53
N THR A 33 -24.18 1.35 -1.68
CA THR A 33 -23.63 0.69 -0.50
C THR A 33 -23.82 -0.81 -0.60
N LEU A 34 -22.74 -1.56 -0.40
CA LEU A 34 -22.73 -3.01 -0.25
C LEU A 34 -22.45 -3.41 1.20
N GLU A 35 -23.01 -4.54 1.60
CA GLU A 35 -22.64 -5.23 2.83
C GLU A 35 -22.00 -6.58 2.46
N LEU A 36 -20.73 -6.75 2.81
CA LEU A 36 -19.92 -7.90 2.47
C LEU A 36 -19.75 -8.79 3.70
N THR A 37 -20.06 -10.07 3.54
CA THR A 37 -19.76 -11.11 4.52
C THR A 37 -18.71 -12.04 3.92
N GLY A 38 -17.67 -12.37 4.69
CA GLY A 38 -16.52 -13.13 4.21
C GLY A 38 -15.62 -13.62 5.35
N PRO A 39 -14.35 -13.96 5.07
CA PRO A 39 -13.43 -14.55 6.05
C PRO A 39 -12.94 -13.57 7.13
N PHE A 40 -13.37 -12.31 7.12
CA PHE A 40 -12.89 -11.27 8.05
C PHE A 40 -13.53 -11.30 9.44
N GLY A 41 -14.45 -12.23 9.70
CA GLY A 41 -15.10 -12.39 11.00
C GLY A 41 -16.63 -12.36 10.92
N PRO A 42 -17.31 -12.36 12.09
CA PRO A 42 -18.77 -12.43 12.15
C PRO A 42 -19.48 -11.11 11.80
N GLU A 43 -18.77 -9.98 11.83
CA GLU A 43 -19.36 -8.67 11.51
C GLU A 43 -19.27 -8.38 10.01
N PRO A 44 -20.39 -8.04 9.34
CA PRO A 44 -20.37 -7.66 7.93
C PRO A 44 -19.62 -6.35 7.69
N LEU A 45 -18.82 -6.32 6.64
CA LEU A 45 -18.14 -5.11 6.18
C LEU A 45 -19.09 -4.28 5.31
N ARG A 46 -19.39 -3.05 5.73
CA ARG A 46 -20.16 -2.10 4.90
C ARG A 46 -19.23 -1.26 4.06
N LEU A 47 -19.47 -1.28 2.75
CA LEU A 47 -18.69 -0.55 1.77
C LEU A 47 -19.59 0.41 0.99
N SER A 48 -19.28 1.70 1.02
CA SER A 48 -19.94 2.70 0.18
C SER A 48 -19.00 3.10 -0.96
N LEU A 49 -19.53 3.18 -2.18
CA LEU A 49 -18.80 3.55 -3.39
C LEU A 49 -19.59 4.61 -4.16
N ALA A 50 -18.92 5.58 -4.77
CA ALA A 50 -19.56 6.59 -5.62
C ALA A 50 -18.79 6.84 -6.91
N LEU A 51 -19.52 7.08 -8.00
CA LEU A 51 -18.94 7.53 -9.26
C LEU A 51 -18.70 9.04 -9.22
N GLY A 52 -17.50 9.48 -9.61
CA GLY A 52 -17.14 10.89 -9.64
C GLY A 52 -15.74 11.20 -9.17
N SER A 53 -15.18 10.34 -8.31
CA SER A 53 -13.84 10.46 -7.75
C SER A 53 -13.16 9.08 -7.74
N PRO A 54 -11.92 8.95 -8.24
CA PRO A 54 -11.16 7.70 -8.16
C PRO A 54 -10.98 7.18 -6.74
N ALA A 55 -10.97 8.05 -5.73
CA ALA A 55 -10.85 7.65 -4.33
C ALA A 55 -12.13 6.98 -3.79
N ASP A 56 -13.30 7.43 -4.26
CA ASP A 56 -14.60 6.95 -3.80
C ASP A 56 -15.15 5.80 -4.65
N SER A 57 -14.55 5.57 -5.82
CA SER A 57 -15.00 4.56 -6.78
C SER A 57 -14.32 3.21 -6.59
N GLN A 58 -13.44 3.03 -5.61
CA GLN A 58 -12.74 1.78 -5.37
C GLN A 58 -12.51 1.51 -3.89
N ALA A 59 -12.40 0.24 -3.53
CA ALA A 59 -12.04 -0.21 -2.20
C ALA A 59 -11.09 -1.39 -2.26
N ASP A 60 -10.04 -1.31 -1.46
CA ASP A 60 -9.04 -2.36 -1.32
C ASP A 60 -9.31 -3.14 -0.03
N LEU A 61 -9.51 -4.45 -0.15
CA LEU A 61 -9.75 -5.37 0.97
C LEU A 61 -8.49 -6.20 1.28
N GLY A 62 -7.32 -5.61 1.01
CA GLY A 62 -6.00 -6.22 1.17
C GLY A 62 -5.67 -7.20 0.05
N ALA A 63 -4.79 -8.15 0.35
CA ALA A 63 -4.33 -9.15 -0.63
C ALA A 63 -5.44 -10.09 -1.17
N GLN A 64 -6.64 -10.05 -0.58
CA GLN A 64 -7.72 -10.98 -0.93
C GLN A 64 -8.58 -10.48 -2.08
N ALA A 65 -8.97 -9.19 -2.05
CA ALA A 65 -9.95 -8.68 -3.00
C ALA A 65 -9.91 -7.16 -3.20
N LYS A 66 -10.35 -6.73 -4.38
CA LYS A 66 -10.59 -5.32 -4.72
C LYS A 66 -12.00 -5.14 -5.27
N VAL A 67 -12.69 -4.09 -4.85
CA VAL A 67 -14.01 -3.71 -5.36
C VAL A 67 -13.90 -2.39 -6.11
N GLU A 68 -14.48 -2.31 -7.29
CA GLU A 68 -14.43 -1.12 -8.15
C GLU A 68 -15.83 -0.80 -8.69
N PHE A 69 -16.24 0.45 -8.58
CA PHE A 69 -17.46 0.96 -9.18
C PHE A 69 -17.10 1.79 -10.42
N LEU A 70 -17.54 1.33 -11.57
CA LEU A 70 -17.19 1.86 -12.88
C LEU A 70 -18.42 2.46 -13.57
N PRO A 71 -18.23 3.44 -14.48
CA PRO A 71 -19.33 3.95 -15.30
C PRO A 71 -19.97 2.88 -16.20
N SER A 72 -19.18 1.90 -16.63
CA SER A 72 -19.61 0.75 -17.41
C SER A 72 -18.68 -0.43 -17.18
N LEU A 73 -19.21 -1.65 -17.19
CA LEU A 73 -18.36 -2.85 -17.15
C LEU A 73 -17.55 -3.01 -18.45
N PRO A 74 -16.33 -3.55 -18.38
CA PRO A 74 -15.55 -3.90 -19.57
C PRO A 74 -16.33 -4.86 -20.48
N LYS A 75 -16.34 -4.58 -21.80
CA LYS A 75 -17.00 -5.43 -22.80
C LYS A 75 -16.25 -6.76 -22.99
N ASP A 76 -14.92 -6.74 -22.85
CA ASP A 76 -14.09 -7.92 -22.86
C ASP A 76 -14.00 -8.49 -21.44
N GLN A 77 -14.83 -9.49 -21.19
CA GLN A 77 -14.91 -10.24 -19.92
C GLN A 77 -13.83 -11.32 -19.81
N ARG A 78 -12.95 -11.42 -20.80
CA ARG A 78 -11.87 -12.39 -20.81
C ARG A 78 -10.75 -11.81 -19.93
N PRO A 79 -10.37 -12.46 -18.81
CA PRO A 79 -9.07 -12.16 -18.23
C PRO A 79 -8.06 -12.23 -19.37
N ALA A 80 -7.16 -11.24 -19.51
CA ALA A 80 -6.06 -11.35 -20.46
C ALA A 80 -5.49 -12.75 -20.30
N ALA A 81 -5.54 -13.57 -21.36
CA ALA A 81 -5.18 -14.97 -21.25
C ALA A 81 -3.80 -15.00 -20.59
N ALA A 82 -3.72 -15.62 -19.42
CA ALA A 82 -2.49 -15.74 -18.65
C ALA A 82 -1.38 -16.08 -19.65
N PRO A 83 -0.32 -15.26 -19.78
CA PRO A 83 0.60 -15.37 -20.89
C PRO A 83 1.10 -16.81 -20.93
N ALA A 84 0.80 -17.48 -22.04
CA ALA A 84 1.23 -18.84 -22.25
C ALA A 84 2.74 -18.82 -22.34
N TYR A 85 3.40 -19.75 -21.65
CA TYR A 85 4.82 -19.96 -21.79
C TYR A 85 5.08 -21.33 -22.41
N ARG A 86 6.04 -21.33 -23.33
CA ARG A 86 6.66 -22.54 -23.87
C ARG A 86 8.14 -22.45 -23.64
N GLU A 87 8.63 -23.39 -22.86
CA GLU A 87 9.99 -23.36 -22.36
C GLU A 87 10.61 -24.73 -22.51
N THR A 88 11.85 -24.76 -22.98
CA THR A 88 12.68 -25.96 -23.05
C THR A 88 13.85 -25.78 -22.12
N GLN A 89 14.01 -26.69 -21.16
CA GLN A 89 15.12 -26.68 -20.22
C GLN A 89 15.98 -27.93 -20.46
N MET A 90 17.28 -27.74 -20.61
CA MET A 90 18.25 -28.82 -20.54
C MET A 90 18.85 -28.85 -19.14
N VAL A 91 18.58 -29.94 -18.42
CA VAL A 91 18.94 -30.11 -17.01
C VAL A 91 20.15 -31.03 -16.95
N LEU A 92 21.23 -30.53 -16.35
CA LEU A 92 22.50 -31.26 -16.19
C LEU A 92 22.64 -31.71 -14.74
N ALA A 93 22.87 -33.00 -14.50
CA ALA A 93 23.02 -33.50 -13.13
C ALA A 93 24.25 -32.93 -12.41
N HIS A 94 25.32 -32.62 -13.15
CA HIS A 94 26.55 -32.04 -12.59
C HIS A 94 26.51 -30.52 -12.44
N GLU A 95 25.56 -29.84 -13.07
CA GLU A 95 25.36 -28.38 -12.96
C GLU A 95 23.88 -28.04 -12.70
N PRO A 96 23.28 -28.55 -11.61
CA PRO A 96 21.84 -28.48 -11.39
C PRO A 96 21.33 -27.06 -11.10
N SER A 97 22.24 -26.13 -10.77
CA SER A 97 21.91 -24.73 -10.51
C SER A 97 21.83 -23.85 -11.76
N GLN A 98 22.29 -24.35 -12.92
CA GLN A 98 22.38 -23.59 -14.18
C GLN A 98 21.81 -24.39 -15.36
N PRO A 99 20.49 -24.66 -15.38
CA PRO A 99 19.88 -25.28 -16.56
C PRO A 99 20.01 -24.37 -17.77
N ILE A 100 20.24 -24.97 -18.96
CA ILE A 100 20.22 -24.22 -20.21
C ILE A 100 18.75 -24.06 -20.61
N VAL A 101 18.25 -22.84 -20.51
CA VAL A 101 16.84 -22.52 -20.76
C VAL A 101 16.69 -21.81 -22.10
N HIS A 102 15.80 -22.33 -22.95
CA HIS A 102 15.29 -21.64 -24.11
C HIS A 102 13.80 -21.36 -23.96
N ASN A 103 13.42 -20.10 -24.11
CA ASN A 103 12.04 -19.66 -23.98
C ASN A 103 11.57 -19.02 -25.28
N THR A 104 10.48 -19.55 -25.83
CA THR A 104 9.92 -19.09 -27.12
C THR A 104 8.93 -17.93 -26.96
N THR A 105 8.45 -17.65 -25.76
CA THR A 105 7.44 -16.60 -25.47
C THR A 105 8.00 -15.39 -24.71
N GLY A 106 9.29 -15.42 -24.34
CA GLY A 106 10.01 -14.30 -23.71
C GLY A 106 9.76 -14.10 -22.21
N SER A 107 8.98 -14.96 -21.56
CA SER A 107 8.69 -14.91 -20.12
C SER A 107 8.80 -16.29 -19.48
N PRO A 108 9.76 -16.55 -18.56
CA PRO A 108 10.01 -17.91 -18.03
C PRO A 108 8.86 -18.38 -17.11
N GLY A 109 8.63 -19.69 -17.09
CA GLY A 109 7.59 -20.34 -16.28
C GLY A 109 7.95 -20.46 -14.79
N GLY A 110 9.23 -20.28 -14.43
CA GLY A 110 9.71 -20.29 -13.04
C GLY A 110 9.89 -21.68 -12.42
N PHE A 111 9.63 -22.75 -13.17
CA PHE A 111 9.91 -24.12 -12.75
C PHE A 111 11.42 -24.38 -12.74
N ARG A 112 11.89 -25.13 -11.74
CA ARG A 112 13.27 -25.63 -11.67
C ARG A 112 13.27 -27.14 -11.57
N PHE A 113 14.25 -27.77 -12.20
CA PHE A 113 14.39 -29.22 -12.25
C PHE A 113 15.76 -29.62 -11.77
N PHE A 114 15.82 -30.67 -10.93
CA PHE A 114 17.06 -31.26 -10.47
C PHE A 114 17.07 -32.73 -10.84
N LEU A 115 18.16 -33.17 -11.49
CA LEU A 115 18.36 -34.56 -11.89
C LEU A 115 19.45 -35.16 -11.00
N GLY A 116 19.16 -36.28 -10.34
CA GLY A 116 20.14 -36.92 -9.47
C GLY A 116 19.66 -38.24 -8.89
N SER A 117 20.44 -38.79 -7.98
CA SER A 117 20.13 -40.00 -7.21
C SER A 117 20.39 -39.71 -5.74
N ARG A 118 19.65 -40.37 -4.84
CA ARG A 118 19.82 -40.16 -3.39
C ARG A 118 21.10 -40.81 -2.86
N ARG A 119 21.53 -41.90 -3.49
CA ARG A 119 22.79 -42.62 -3.23
C ARG A 119 23.38 -43.10 -4.55
N ASP A 120 24.69 -43.31 -4.55
CA ASP A 120 25.38 -43.89 -5.69
C ASP A 120 24.82 -45.29 -6.01
N GLY A 121 24.43 -45.51 -7.27
CA GLY A 121 23.76 -46.73 -7.73
C GLY A 121 22.23 -46.76 -7.59
N ASP A 122 21.59 -45.79 -6.93
CA ASP A 122 20.13 -45.68 -6.91
C ASP A 122 19.57 -45.28 -8.29
N PRO A 123 18.31 -45.61 -8.61
CA PRO A 123 17.63 -45.09 -9.78
C PRO A 123 17.63 -43.56 -9.81
N LEU A 124 17.78 -42.97 -11.00
CA LEU A 124 17.70 -41.52 -11.17
C LEU A 124 16.28 -41.00 -10.89
N GLU A 125 16.25 -39.91 -10.15
CA GLU A 125 15.06 -39.14 -9.79
C GLU A 125 15.14 -37.74 -10.41
N VAL A 126 13.97 -37.16 -10.68
CA VAL A 126 13.78 -35.78 -11.11
C VAL A 126 12.98 -35.07 -10.02
N GLU A 127 13.59 -34.08 -9.38
CA GLU A 127 12.89 -33.15 -8.50
C GLU A 127 12.38 -31.97 -9.32
N ILE A 128 11.09 -31.70 -9.21
CA ILE A 128 10.40 -30.59 -9.87
C ILE A 128 10.03 -29.58 -8.78
N LEU A 129 10.63 -28.39 -8.84
CA LEU A 129 10.36 -27.29 -7.93
C LEU A 129 9.55 -26.21 -8.65
N ARG A 130 8.37 -25.93 -8.12
CA ARG A 130 7.41 -24.95 -8.65
C ARG A 130 7.83 -23.52 -8.29
N PRO A 131 7.25 -22.51 -8.97
CA PRO A 131 7.55 -21.10 -8.69
C PRO A 131 7.22 -20.65 -7.26
N ASP A 132 6.25 -21.31 -6.62
CA ASP A 132 5.84 -21.05 -5.23
C ASP A 132 6.79 -21.67 -4.18
N GLY A 133 7.82 -22.40 -4.63
CA GLY A 133 8.78 -23.07 -3.78
C GLY A 133 8.36 -24.47 -3.32
N THR A 134 7.18 -24.97 -3.69
CA THR A 134 6.80 -26.37 -3.45
C THR A 134 7.48 -27.29 -4.45
N GLY A 135 7.88 -28.48 -4.02
CA GLY A 135 8.58 -29.44 -4.88
C GLY A 135 8.10 -30.87 -4.71
N GLU A 136 8.21 -31.65 -5.78
CA GLU A 136 7.91 -33.08 -5.78
C GLU A 136 8.99 -33.86 -6.53
N VAL A 137 9.23 -35.10 -6.12
CA VAL A 137 10.28 -35.97 -6.65
C VAL A 137 9.65 -37.16 -7.36
N TYR A 138 10.09 -37.42 -8.57
CA TYR A 138 9.61 -38.50 -9.44
C TYR A 138 10.78 -39.38 -9.89
N ARG A 139 10.54 -40.67 -10.14
CA ARG A 139 11.54 -41.49 -10.82
C ARG A 139 11.62 -41.07 -12.28
N LEU A 140 12.84 -40.98 -12.82
CA LEU A 140 13.04 -40.58 -14.22
C LEU A 140 12.30 -41.49 -15.21
N THR A 141 12.27 -42.80 -14.94
CA THR A 141 11.56 -43.79 -15.76
C THR A 141 10.05 -43.57 -15.85
N ASP A 142 9.47 -42.92 -14.83
CA ASP A 142 8.04 -42.69 -14.76
C ASP A 142 7.64 -41.43 -15.55
N LEU A 143 8.57 -40.51 -15.78
CA LEU A 143 8.38 -39.27 -16.53
C LEU A 143 8.87 -39.33 -17.98
N LEU A 144 9.86 -40.19 -18.29
CA LEU A 144 10.48 -40.21 -19.60
C LEU A 144 9.45 -40.52 -20.70
N ASN A 145 9.39 -39.64 -21.71
CA ASN A 145 8.44 -39.68 -22.82
C ASN A 145 6.96 -39.64 -22.39
N ARG A 146 6.67 -39.13 -21.19
CA ARG A 146 5.31 -38.95 -20.68
C ARG A 146 5.08 -37.49 -20.30
N THR A 147 3.89 -37.01 -20.61
CA THR A 147 3.45 -35.69 -20.15
C THR A 147 2.84 -35.83 -18.77
N LEU A 148 3.44 -35.14 -17.80
CA LEU A 148 2.88 -34.90 -16.48
C LEU A 148 2.02 -33.64 -16.54
N ASP A 149 0.75 -33.76 -16.19
CA ASP A 149 -0.10 -32.61 -15.90
C ASP A 149 0.12 -32.21 -14.43
N ASP A 150 0.85 -31.12 -14.21
CA ASP A 150 1.10 -30.61 -12.85
C ASP A 150 -0.18 -30.04 -12.23
N VAL A 151 -0.22 -29.99 -10.90
CA VAL A 151 -1.33 -29.37 -10.14
C VAL A 151 -1.55 -27.90 -10.49
N SER A 152 -0.53 -27.19 -11.01
CA SER A 152 -0.68 -25.83 -11.54
C SER A 152 -1.40 -25.76 -12.89
N GLY A 153 -1.67 -26.89 -13.54
CA GLY A 153 -2.13 -26.99 -14.93
C GLY A 153 -1.02 -26.92 -15.98
N THR A 154 0.24 -26.85 -15.56
CA THR A 154 1.40 -26.87 -16.47
C THR A 154 1.66 -28.29 -16.97
N LYS A 155 1.82 -28.43 -18.29
CA LYS A 155 2.24 -29.68 -18.92
C LYS A 155 3.75 -29.78 -18.94
N ILE A 156 4.28 -30.84 -18.35
CA ILE A 156 5.71 -31.10 -18.24
C ILE A 156 6.03 -32.39 -18.98
N LEU A 157 6.91 -32.35 -19.96
CA LEU A 157 7.36 -33.51 -20.72
C LEU A 157 8.88 -33.66 -20.56
N VAL A 158 9.31 -34.78 -19.98
CA VAL A 158 10.72 -35.19 -20.07
C VAL A 158 10.92 -35.88 -21.42
N ALA A 159 11.32 -35.10 -22.42
CA ALA A 159 11.32 -35.50 -23.83
C ALA A 159 12.53 -36.36 -24.21
N ARG A 160 13.67 -36.18 -23.54
CA ARG A 160 14.90 -36.92 -23.81
C ARG A 160 15.69 -37.14 -22.53
N TYR A 161 16.46 -38.22 -22.53
CA TYR A 161 17.44 -38.54 -21.50
C TYR A 161 18.74 -38.99 -22.17
N TRP A 162 19.86 -38.47 -21.71
CA TRP A 162 21.20 -38.90 -22.09
C TRP A 162 21.93 -39.36 -20.83
N PRO A 163 22.27 -40.65 -20.68
CA PRO A 163 23.01 -41.14 -19.52
C PRO A 163 24.43 -40.57 -19.47
N ASN A 164 25.10 -40.41 -20.60
CA ASN A 164 26.41 -39.78 -20.68
C ASN A 164 26.42 -38.73 -21.79
N LEU A 165 25.94 -37.52 -21.47
CA LEU A 165 25.78 -36.44 -22.42
C LEU A 165 27.12 -36.05 -23.06
N VAL A 166 27.15 -36.07 -24.39
CA VAL A 166 28.21 -35.49 -25.21
C VAL A 166 27.61 -34.70 -26.38
N LEU A 167 28.33 -33.69 -26.88
CA LEU A 167 27.95 -32.97 -28.10
C LEU A 167 28.71 -33.56 -29.29
N ARG A 168 27.99 -34.05 -30.30
CA ARG A 168 28.56 -34.42 -31.60
C ARG A 168 27.89 -33.60 -32.69
N GLU A 169 28.70 -32.93 -33.51
CA GLU A 169 28.21 -32.04 -34.58
C GLU A 169 27.23 -30.96 -34.06
N GLY A 170 27.43 -30.49 -32.83
CA GLY A 170 26.57 -29.49 -32.18
C GLY A 170 25.22 -30.02 -31.68
N GLN A 171 24.96 -31.33 -31.76
CA GLN A 171 23.74 -31.96 -31.26
C GLN A 171 24.02 -32.80 -30.00
N PRO A 172 23.13 -32.76 -28.98
CA PRO A 172 23.20 -33.65 -27.83
C PRO A 172 23.04 -35.13 -28.21
N THR A 173 23.99 -35.96 -27.80
CA THR A 173 23.95 -37.43 -27.92
C THR A 173 24.52 -38.07 -26.65
N THR A 174 24.51 -39.41 -26.58
CA THR A 174 25.07 -40.16 -25.45
C THR A 174 26.27 -41.01 -25.90
N ASP A 175 27.29 -41.10 -25.04
CA ASP A 175 28.43 -42.00 -25.22
C ASP A 175 28.39 -43.14 -24.19
N GLY A 176 27.70 -44.22 -24.54
CA GLY A 176 27.42 -45.35 -23.65
C GLY A 176 26.14 -45.18 -22.82
N ASP A 177 25.85 -46.18 -21.99
CA ASP A 177 24.60 -46.33 -21.24
C ASP A 177 24.75 -46.07 -19.73
N ARG A 178 25.97 -45.83 -19.25
CA ARG A 178 26.22 -45.53 -17.83
C ARG A 178 25.90 -44.07 -17.55
N PRO A 179 25.24 -43.75 -16.43
CA PRO A 179 24.84 -42.38 -16.08
C PRO A 179 26.02 -41.54 -15.56
N ASP A 180 27.13 -41.49 -16.30
CA ASP A 180 28.37 -40.81 -15.86
C ASP A 180 28.26 -39.27 -15.97
N ASN A 181 27.51 -38.78 -16.96
CA ASN A 181 27.18 -37.36 -17.14
C ASN A 181 25.70 -37.22 -17.56
N PRO A 182 24.75 -37.51 -16.65
CA PRO A 182 23.36 -37.62 -17.03
C PRO A 182 22.72 -36.25 -17.26
N ALA A 183 21.91 -36.16 -18.29
CA ALA A 183 21.14 -34.96 -18.64
C ALA A 183 19.76 -35.31 -19.18
N ILE A 184 18.80 -34.41 -18.98
CA ILE A 184 17.44 -34.53 -19.53
C ILE A 184 17.03 -33.26 -20.28
N LEU A 185 16.16 -33.45 -21.28
CA LEU A 185 15.47 -32.35 -21.96
C LEU A 185 14.03 -32.29 -21.47
N VAL A 186 13.67 -31.18 -20.83
CA VAL A 186 12.33 -30.94 -20.31
C VAL A 186 11.64 -29.89 -21.17
N MET A 187 10.42 -30.19 -21.62
CA MET A 187 9.56 -29.26 -22.33
C MET A 187 8.37 -28.90 -21.44
N LEU A 188 8.10 -27.62 -21.34
CA LEU A 188 7.05 -27.03 -20.52
C LEU A 188 6.07 -26.29 -21.42
N GLU A 189 4.78 -26.52 -21.19
CA GLU A 189 3.72 -25.68 -21.75
C GLU A 189 2.71 -25.38 -20.65
N GLY A 190 2.50 -24.10 -20.37
CA GLY A 190 1.56 -23.69 -19.34
C GLY A 190 1.10 -22.26 -19.52
N THR A 191 0.16 -21.85 -18.69
CA THR A 191 -0.28 -20.46 -18.57
C THR A 191 0.25 -19.91 -17.27
N ARG A 192 0.87 -18.72 -17.30
CA ARG A 192 1.34 -18.08 -16.07
C ARG A 192 0.12 -17.66 -15.23
N THR A 193 -0.24 -18.44 -14.23
CA THR A 193 -1.00 -17.91 -13.10
C THR A 193 -0.05 -16.95 -12.41
N GLU A 194 -0.17 -15.65 -12.68
CA GLU A 194 0.49 -14.66 -11.82
C GLU A 194 0.16 -15.03 -10.37
N LEU A 195 1.14 -14.93 -9.48
CA LEU A 195 0.91 -14.97 -8.03
C LEU A 195 -0.40 -14.21 -7.76
N SER A 196 -1.44 -14.98 -7.44
CA SER A 196 -2.85 -14.63 -7.64
C SER A 196 -3.11 -13.13 -7.51
N ALA A 197 -3.37 -12.43 -8.62
CA ALA A 197 -3.97 -11.10 -8.54
C ALA A 197 -5.21 -11.18 -7.63
N PRO A 198 -5.44 -10.20 -6.73
CA PRO A 198 -6.56 -10.25 -5.80
C PRO A 198 -7.87 -10.39 -6.57
N SER A 199 -8.84 -11.08 -5.98
CA SER A 199 -10.13 -11.27 -6.65
C SER A 199 -10.81 -9.90 -6.83
N ARG A 200 -11.34 -9.60 -8.01
CA ARG A 200 -11.93 -8.27 -8.31
C ARG A 200 -13.44 -8.35 -8.44
N LEU A 201 -14.14 -7.35 -7.90
CA LEU A 201 -15.58 -7.18 -8.08
C LEU A 201 -15.79 -5.85 -8.76
N LEU A 202 -16.14 -5.90 -10.03
CA LEU A 202 -16.48 -4.72 -10.81
C LEU A 202 -17.98 -4.51 -10.76
N LEU A 203 -18.40 -3.30 -10.46
CA LEU A 203 -19.80 -2.87 -10.42
C LEU A 203 -20.00 -1.78 -11.46
N ALA A 204 -21.18 -1.70 -12.05
CA ALA A 204 -21.60 -0.58 -12.87
C ALA A 204 -23.10 -0.35 -12.74
N PRO A 205 -23.61 0.86 -13.08
CA PRO A 205 -25.04 1.09 -13.21
C PRO A 205 -25.69 0.04 -14.13
N GLY A 206 -26.76 -0.58 -13.65
CA GLY A 206 -27.47 -1.62 -14.36
C GLY A 206 -28.43 -1.08 -15.44
N PRO A 207 -29.05 -1.97 -16.22
CA PRO A 207 -29.93 -1.59 -17.33
C PRO A 207 -31.23 -0.91 -16.86
N THR A 208 -31.61 -1.09 -15.60
CA THR A 208 -32.78 -0.42 -15.01
C THR A 208 -32.32 0.66 -14.00
N PRO A 209 -33.01 1.81 -13.90
CA PRO A 209 -32.70 2.82 -12.90
C PRO A 209 -32.66 2.23 -11.49
N GLY A 210 -31.58 2.49 -10.75
CA GLY A 210 -31.40 1.97 -9.39
C GLY A 210 -30.91 0.52 -9.28
N SER A 211 -30.63 -0.15 -10.40
CA SER A 211 -29.98 -1.47 -10.40
C SER A 211 -28.47 -1.36 -10.59
N LEU A 212 -27.75 -2.40 -10.19
CA LEU A 212 -26.33 -2.60 -10.49
C LEU A 212 -26.16 -3.83 -11.38
N THR A 213 -25.21 -3.77 -12.31
CA THR A 213 -24.65 -4.97 -12.94
C THR A 213 -23.28 -5.21 -12.34
N TYR A 214 -22.97 -6.46 -12.01
CA TYR A 214 -21.69 -6.84 -11.45
C TYR A 214 -20.92 -7.84 -12.33
N LEU A 215 -19.60 -7.82 -12.19
CA LEU A 215 -18.67 -8.78 -12.75
C LEU A 215 -17.65 -9.16 -11.67
N GLY A 216 -17.80 -10.37 -11.14
CA GLY A 216 -16.86 -11.01 -10.23
C GLY A 216 -15.77 -11.73 -11.01
N LEU A 217 -14.52 -11.35 -10.75
CA LEU A 217 -13.29 -11.91 -11.30
C LEU A 217 -12.57 -12.62 -10.15
N PRO A 218 -12.80 -13.93 -9.93
CA PRO A 218 -12.09 -14.67 -8.91
C PRO A 218 -10.61 -14.83 -9.28
N ALA A 219 -9.76 -14.96 -8.27
CA ALA A 219 -8.35 -15.35 -8.39
C ALA A 219 -8.15 -16.63 -9.24
N SER A 220 -9.08 -17.58 -9.11
CA SER A 220 -9.11 -18.82 -9.86
C SER A 220 -10.56 -19.24 -10.10
N GLY A 221 -10.86 -19.70 -11.30
CA GLY A 221 -12.19 -20.16 -11.70
C GLY A 221 -12.93 -19.22 -12.67
N PRO A 222 -14.19 -19.54 -13.00
CA PRO A 222 -14.98 -18.78 -13.95
C PRO A 222 -15.44 -17.44 -13.36
N THR A 223 -15.56 -16.44 -14.22
CA THR A 223 -16.13 -15.15 -13.86
C THR A 223 -17.64 -15.30 -13.60
N VAL A 224 -18.17 -14.47 -12.70
CA VAL A 224 -19.60 -14.45 -12.36
C VAL A 224 -20.16 -13.09 -12.69
N THR A 225 -21.34 -13.03 -13.31
CA THR A 225 -22.01 -11.77 -13.63
C THR A 225 -23.50 -11.85 -13.36
N GLY A 226 -24.11 -10.71 -13.10
CA GLY A 226 -25.54 -10.60 -12.89
C GLY A 226 -25.98 -9.16 -12.71
N THR A 227 -27.29 -8.96 -12.63
CA THR A 227 -27.92 -7.68 -12.29
C THR A 227 -28.66 -7.82 -10.97
N ILE A 228 -28.49 -6.83 -10.09
CA ILE A 228 -29.00 -6.82 -8.72
C ILE A 228 -29.72 -5.51 -8.42
N ARG A 229 -30.64 -5.54 -7.46
CA ARG A 229 -31.39 -4.40 -6.94
C ARG A 229 -31.18 -4.24 -5.43
N PRO A 230 -31.46 -3.06 -4.85
CA PRO A 230 -31.37 -2.88 -3.41
C PRO A 230 -32.21 -3.91 -2.67
N GLY A 231 -31.61 -4.57 -1.68
CA GLY A 231 -32.16 -5.71 -0.95
C GLY A 231 -31.59 -7.07 -1.37
N ASP A 232 -31.12 -7.20 -2.62
CA ASP A 232 -30.64 -8.47 -3.15
C ASP A 232 -29.30 -8.89 -2.53
N THR A 233 -29.18 -10.19 -2.28
CA THR A 233 -27.92 -10.84 -1.89
C THR A 233 -27.40 -11.66 -3.06
N PHE A 234 -26.12 -11.51 -3.37
CA PHE A 234 -25.43 -12.19 -4.45
C PHE A 234 -24.08 -12.74 -3.98
N SER A 235 -23.49 -13.62 -4.79
CA SER A 235 -22.12 -14.06 -4.58
C SER A 235 -21.21 -13.40 -5.63
N PRO A 236 -20.09 -12.77 -5.22
CA PRO A 236 -19.11 -12.22 -6.16
C PRO A 236 -18.28 -13.32 -6.86
N GLY A 237 -18.57 -14.60 -6.62
CA GLY A 237 -17.82 -15.72 -7.18
C GLY A 237 -16.58 -16.11 -6.37
N TRP A 238 -16.37 -15.47 -5.22
CA TRP A 238 -15.25 -15.77 -4.32
C TRP A 238 -15.68 -16.76 -3.25
N ARG A 239 -14.84 -17.75 -2.98
CA ARG A 239 -15.17 -18.83 -2.04
C ARG A 239 -15.42 -18.29 -0.64
N GLY A 240 -16.62 -18.52 -0.10
CA GLY A 240 -17.00 -18.09 1.25
C GLY A 240 -17.43 -16.63 1.38
N TRP A 241 -17.61 -15.92 0.25
CA TRP A 241 -18.08 -14.54 0.26
C TRP A 241 -19.52 -14.40 -0.23
N SER A 242 -20.23 -13.46 0.39
CA SER A 242 -21.54 -12.98 -0.05
C SER A 242 -21.62 -11.48 0.09
N ALA A 243 -22.33 -10.85 -0.83
CA ALA A 243 -22.52 -9.41 -0.88
C ALA A 243 -24.02 -9.11 -0.92
N LYS A 244 -24.47 -8.13 -0.14
CA LYS A 244 -25.84 -7.61 -0.20
C LYS A 244 -25.81 -6.18 -0.68
N PHE A 245 -26.61 -5.88 -1.70
CA PHE A 245 -26.78 -4.51 -2.18
C PHE A 245 -27.78 -3.79 -1.28
N LEU A 246 -27.33 -2.78 -0.52
CA LEU A 246 -28.15 -2.11 0.47
C LEU A 246 -28.90 -0.91 -0.09
N THR A 247 -28.18 0.05 -0.64
CA THR A 247 -28.73 1.36 -1.02
C THR A 247 -28.15 1.86 -2.32
N TRP A 248 -28.98 2.60 -3.06
CA TRP A 248 -28.63 3.28 -4.30
C TRP A 248 -28.96 4.77 -4.17
N GLU A 249 -27.99 5.63 -4.48
CA GLU A 249 -28.20 7.07 -4.59
C GLU A 249 -27.95 7.51 -6.04
N PRO A 250 -28.95 8.04 -6.78
CA PRO A 250 -28.75 8.49 -8.17
C PRO A 250 -27.71 9.61 -8.31
N LYS A 251 -27.57 10.42 -7.26
CA LYS A 251 -26.53 11.44 -7.10
C LYS A 251 -25.92 11.30 -5.72
N GLY A 252 -24.99 10.36 -5.60
CA GLY A 252 -24.43 9.96 -4.31
C GLY A 252 -23.08 10.60 -4.07
N ARG A 253 -22.83 11.10 -2.86
CA ARG A 253 -21.50 11.49 -2.37
C ARG A 253 -21.14 10.63 -1.17
N ILE A 254 -19.87 10.21 -1.09
CA ILE A 254 -19.36 9.62 0.13
C ILE A 254 -19.09 10.73 1.13
N GLU A 255 -19.67 10.58 2.32
CA GLU A 255 -19.43 11.50 3.42
C GLU A 255 -18.94 10.72 4.63
N THR A 256 -17.79 11.15 5.15
CA THR A 256 -17.24 10.64 6.41
C THR A 256 -17.55 11.66 7.49
N ILE A 257 -18.38 11.25 8.44
CA ILE A 257 -18.73 12.06 9.61
C ILE A 257 -18.09 11.48 10.86
N THR A 258 -17.71 12.34 11.79
CA THR A 258 -17.36 11.90 13.15
C THR A 258 -18.64 11.62 13.93
N ILE A 259 -18.67 10.54 14.71
CA ILE A 259 -19.75 10.24 15.65
C ILE A 259 -19.19 9.85 17.02
N PRO A 260 -19.88 10.17 18.13
CA PRO A 260 -19.51 9.68 19.45
C PRO A 260 -19.50 8.16 19.52
N GLU A 261 -18.54 7.60 20.24
CA GLU A 261 -18.44 6.16 20.45
C GLU A 261 -19.19 5.77 21.73
N GLU A 262 -20.34 5.11 21.60
CA GLU A 262 -21.16 4.71 22.76
C GLU A 262 -20.64 3.45 23.47
N LYS A 263 -19.95 2.57 22.73
CA LYS A 263 -19.39 1.31 23.26
C LYS A 263 -17.87 1.36 23.23
N PRO A 264 -17.18 0.92 24.29
CA PRO A 264 -15.72 0.83 24.25
C PRO A 264 -15.27 -0.17 23.17
N SER A 265 -14.65 0.30 22.09
CA SER A 265 -13.88 -0.58 21.20
C SER A 265 -12.44 -0.74 21.69
N ALA A 266 -11.76 -1.75 21.16
CA ALA A 266 -10.35 -2.05 21.42
C ALA A 266 -9.39 -0.96 20.87
N GLN A 267 -9.85 -0.12 19.95
CA GLN A 267 -9.05 0.99 19.43
C GLN A 267 -9.21 2.24 20.33
N PRO A 268 -8.15 3.00 20.59
CA PRO A 268 -8.28 4.28 21.28
C PRO A 268 -9.06 5.26 20.38
N GLY A 269 -10.27 5.64 20.80
CA GLY A 269 -11.04 6.70 20.14
C GLY A 269 -10.39 8.08 20.32
N ARG A 270 -10.79 9.06 19.49
CA ARG A 270 -10.31 10.45 19.60
C ARG A 270 -11.35 11.35 20.27
N PRO A 271 -10.97 12.33 21.11
CA PRO A 271 -11.91 13.33 21.58
C PRO A 271 -12.57 14.07 20.42
N ALA A 272 -13.81 14.51 20.58
CA ALA A 272 -14.51 15.35 19.60
C ALA A 272 -15.42 16.37 20.27
N ILE A 273 -15.64 17.50 19.60
CA ILE A 273 -16.61 18.53 20.00
C ILE A 273 -17.79 18.54 19.04
N HIS A 274 -18.98 18.80 19.56
CA HIS A 274 -20.17 19.06 18.76
C HIS A 274 -20.34 20.57 18.62
N ALA A 275 -20.29 21.07 17.39
CA ALA A 275 -20.23 22.49 17.12
C ALA A 275 -21.06 22.91 15.91
N ARG A 276 -21.54 24.16 15.95
CA ARG A 276 -22.32 24.82 14.89
C ARG A 276 -22.05 26.31 14.86
N LEU A 277 -22.37 26.98 13.75
CA LEU A 277 -22.38 28.44 13.69
C LEU A 277 -23.76 28.97 14.00
N ARG A 278 -23.79 30.10 14.72
CA ARG A 278 -24.96 30.92 14.96
C ARG A 278 -24.70 32.32 14.43
N ALA A 279 -25.57 32.83 13.57
CA ALA A 279 -25.54 34.22 13.14
C ALA A 279 -26.07 35.14 14.25
N MET A 280 -25.66 36.40 14.27
CA MET A 280 -26.11 37.37 15.30
C MET A 280 -27.62 37.61 15.31
N ASP A 281 -28.31 37.33 14.21
CA ASP A 281 -29.78 37.37 14.09
C ASP A 281 -30.49 36.14 14.71
N GLY A 282 -29.73 35.22 15.30
CA GLY A 282 -30.22 34.01 15.95
C GLY A 282 -30.39 32.80 15.04
N ARG A 283 -30.18 32.93 13.72
CA ARG A 283 -30.18 31.76 12.82
C ARG A 283 -29.03 30.84 13.14
N GLU A 284 -29.27 29.53 13.04
CA GLU A 284 -28.31 28.50 13.38
C GLU A 284 -28.06 27.62 12.15
N GLY A 285 -26.79 27.31 11.92
CA GLY A 285 -26.37 26.33 10.94
C GLY A 285 -26.48 24.89 11.46
N PRO A 286 -26.31 23.90 10.58
CA PRO A 286 -26.19 22.50 10.99
C PRO A 286 -25.00 22.29 11.95
N ALA A 287 -25.18 21.36 12.87
CA ALA A 287 -24.19 20.98 13.86
C ALA A 287 -23.46 19.70 13.45
N PHE A 288 -22.16 19.63 13.72
CA PHE A 288 -21.31 18.50 13.40
C PHE A 288 -20.38 18.18 14.54
N TRP A 289 -20.03 16.89 14.66
CA TRP A 289 -18.91 16.46 15.48
C TRP A 289 -17.59 16.69 14.73
N ILE A 290 -16.62 17.30 15.41
CA ILE A 290 -15.29 17.59 14.90
C ILE A 290 -14.29 16.86 15.80
N SER A 291 -13.58 15.86 15.27
CA SER A 291 -12.60 15.08 16.02
C SER A 291 -11.29 15.86 16.23
N SER A 292 -10.59 15.59 17.34
CA SER A 292 -9.31 16.20 17.65
C SER A 292 -8.28 15.86 16.57
N GLY A 293 -7.63 16.89 16.02
CA GLY A 293 -6.72 16.81 14.88
C GLY A 293 -7.39 16.99 13.52
N SER A 294 -8.70 17.26 13.47
CA SER A 294 -9.46 17.49 12.23
C SER A 294 -10.06 18.90 12.16
N SER A 295 -10.63 19.24 11.01
CA SER A 295 -11.38 20.48 10.83
C SER A 295 -12.61 20.27 9.96
N SER A 296 -13.69 20.99 10.27
CA SER A 296 -14.93 20.99 9.48
C SER A 296 -15.30 22.41 9.07
N VAL A 297 -15.96 22.55 7.92
CA VAL A 297 -16.55 23.83 7.51
C VAL A 297 -17.97 23.88 8.05
N LEU A 298 -18.20 24.79 8.99
CA LEU A 298 -19.52 25.09 9.50
C LEU A 298 -20.10 26.27 8.70
N GLN A 299 -21.40 26.26 8.46
CA GLN A 299 -22.07 27.29 7.65
C GLN A 299 -23.36 27.75 8.30
N VAL A 300 -23.68 29.04 8.19
CA VAL A 300 -24.98 29.62 8.55
C VAL A 300 -25.36 30.66 7.50
N GLY A 301 -26.42 30.38 6.72
CA GLY A 301 -26.70 31.16 5.51
C GLY A 301 -25.51 31.12 4.54
N ASP A 302 -25.07 32.29 4.06
CA ASP A 302 -23.93 32.43 3.15
C ASP A 302 -22.57 32.52 3.86
N ILE A 303 -22.55 32.50 5.21
CA ILE A 303 -21.33 32.61 5.99
C ILE A 303 -20.78 31.22 6.28
N ALA A 304 -19.56 30.95 5.83
CA ALA A 304 -18.83 29.71 6.09
C ALA A 304 -17.57 29.98 6.93
N SER A 305 -17.31 29.15 7.94
CA SER A 305 -16.06 29.19 8.70
C SER A 305 -15.49 27.79 8.89
N ARG A 306 -14.19 27.63 8.67
CA ARG A 306 -13.47 26.39 8.96
C ARG A 306 -13.09 26.38 10.44
N ILE A 307 -13.60 25.39 11.17
CA ILE A 307 -13.33 25.19 12.59
C ILE A 307 -12.47 23.94 12.75
N GLY A 308 -11.30 24.11 13.37
CA GLY A 308 -10.42 23.01 13.77
C GLY A 308 -10.55 22.73 15.26
N PHE A 309 -10.46 21.46 15.64
CA PHE A 309 -10.37 21.04 17.04
C PHE A 309 -9.10 20.23 17.24
N GLY A 310 -8.31 20.51 18.28
CA GLY A 310 -7.07 19.81 18.52
C GLY A 310 -6.17 20.49 19.54
N LEU A 311 -4.87 20.24 19.40
CA LEU A 311 -3.83 20.86 20.23
C LEU A 311 -3.74 22.36 19.98
N GLU A 312 -3.16 23.07 20.94
CA GLU A 312 -2.86 24.49 20.80
C GLU A 312 -2.00 24.75 19.56
N LEU A 313 -2.44 25.68 18.72
CA LEU A 313 -1.70 26.06 17.51
C LEU A 313 -0.58 27.03 17.88
N GLN A 314 0.67 26.64 17.61
CA GLN A 314 1.81 27.53 17.75
C GLN A 314 2.09 28.22 16.41
N PRO A 315 1.86 29.54 16.29
CA PRO A 315 2.07 30.25 15.02
C PRO A 315 3.55 30.33 14.67
N LEU A 316 3.88 30.09 13.41
CA LEU A 316 5.22 30.29 12.87
C LEU A 316 5.37 31.73 12.36
N PRO A 317 6.55 32.36 12.51
CA PRO A 317 6.79 33.73 12.04
C PRO A 317 7.03 33.82 10.52
N PHE A 318 6.86 32.71 9.79
CA PHE A 318 7.05 32.57 8.34
C PHE A 318 6.06 31.55 7.79
N THR A 319 5.94 31.51 6.47
CA THR A 319 5.11 30.55 5.73
C THR A 319 5.97 29.45 5.14
N ILE A 320 5.37 28.28 4.94
CA ILE A 320 5.99 27.12 4.29
C ILE A 320 5.01 26.66 3.22
N ARG A 321 5.48 26.53 1.98
CA ARG A 321 4.70 26.02 0.87
C ARG A 321 5.36 24.76 0.33
N LEU A 322 4.59 23.69 0.18
CA LEU A 322 5.04 22.49 -0.54
C LEU A 322 5.00 22.78 -2.03
N ASP A 323 6.15 22.65 -2.69
CA ASP A 323 6.30 22.76 -4.14
C ASP A 323 6.04 21.41 -4.82
N SER A 324 6.69 20.35 -4.31
CA SER A 324 6.53 18.99 -4.80
C SER A 324 6.85 17.98 -3.69
N PHE A 325 6.28 16.78 -3.81
CA PHE A 325 6.63 15.64 -2.97
C PHE A 325 6.83 14.40 -3.83
N GLU A 326 7.96 13.73 -3.64
CA GLU A 326 8.40 12.59 -4.42
C GLU A 326 8.71 11.42 -3.51
N VAL A 327 8.29 10.22 -3.94
CA VAL A 327 8.56 8.96 -3.23
C VAL A 327 9.28 8.02 -4.20
N PRO A 328 10.59 8.21 -4.45
CA PRO A 328 11.36 7.30 -5.28
C PRO A 328 11.30 5.87 -4.72
N ARG A 329 11.21 4.88 -5.61
CA ARG A 329 11.09 3.46 -5.27
C ARG A 329 12.37 2.71 -5.57
N ASP A 330 12.64 1.65 -4.81
CA ASP A 330 13.77 0.77 -5.07
C ASP A 330 13.59 0.03 -6.41
N PRO A 331 14.60 0.01 -7.29
CA PRO A 331 14.48 -0.63 -8.60
C PRO A 331 14.04 -2.10 -8.49
N GLY A 332 12.90 -2.42 -9.10
CA GLY A 332 12.34 -3.77 -9.09
C GLY A 332 11.40 -4.08 -7.92
N THR A 333 11.05 -3.10 -7.08
CA THR A 333 10.06 -3.23 -6.01
C THR A 333 9.13 -2.02 -5.95
N ASP A 334 8.03 -2.12 -5.20
CA ASP A 334 7.17 -0.98 -4.85
C ASP A 334 7.58 -0.34 -3.51
N GLU A 335 8.72 -0.73 -2.93
CA GLU A 335 9.20 -0.18 -1.65
C GLU A 335 9.74 1.24 -1.83
N PRO A 336 9.37 2.18 -0.94
CA PRO A 336 9.87 3.55 -1.00
C PRO A 336 11.32 3.65 -0.50
N ALA A 337 12.21 4.07 -1.40
CA ALA A 337 13.64 4.26 -1.14
C ALA A 337 13.94 5.58 -0.41
N ASN A 338 13.15 6.62 -0.65
CA ASN A 338 13.29 7.92 0.01
C ASN A 338 11.94 8.68 0.02
N PHE A 339 11.87 9.75 0.81
CA PHE A 339 10.75 10.68 0.86
C PHE A 339 11.30 12.09 0.72
N ARG A 340 11.02 12.71 -0.43
CA ARG A 340 11.61 13.99 -0.81
C ARG A 340 10.54 15.06 -0.91
N ALA A 341 10.61 16.06 -0.05
CA ALA A 341 9.75 17.24 -0.10
C ALA A 341 10.54 18.46 -0.56
N THR A 342 10.10 19.11 -1.64
CA THR A 342 10.60 20.42 -2.05
C THR A 342 9.67 21.46 -1.45
N VAL A 343 10.21 22.38 -0.65
CA VAL A 343 9.43 23.42 0.01
C VAL A 343 10.03 24.80 -0.23
N THR A 344 9.18 25.82 -0.17
CA THR A 344 9.60 27.22 -0.14
C THR A 344 9.19 27.84 1.19
N PHE A 345 10.17 28.33 1.94
CA PHE A 345 9.94 29.17 3.10
C PHE A 345 9.82 30.63 2.67
N ALA A 346 8.84 31.37 3.19
CA ALA A 346 8.72 32.79 2.91
C ALA A 346 8.35 33.61 4.15
N GLU A 347 9.08 34.70 4.38
CA GLU A 347 8.82 35.68 5.44
C GLU A 347 8.66 37.06 4.83
N GLU A 348 7.41 37.46 4.61
CA GLU A 348 7.05 38.72 3.93
C GLU A 348 7.65 39.95 4.63
N LYS A 349 7.65 39.97 5.97
CA LYS A 349 8.20 41.09 6.77
C LYS A 349 9.69 41.33 6.50
N LYS A 350 10.43 40.30 6.09
CA LYS A 350 11.86 40.38 5.77
C LYS A 350 12.14 40.30 4.28
N ASN A 351 11.10 40.23 3.44
CA ASN A 351 11.18 40.00 2.00
C ASN A 351 12.12 38.83 1.65
N LEU A 352 12.06 37.75 2.43
CA LEU A 352 12.95 36.61 2.33
C LEU A 352 12.18 35.39 1.83
N THR A 353 12.66 34.80 0.74
CA THR A 353 12.14 33.54 0.18
C THR A 353 13.28 32.55 0.05
N VAL A 354 13.15 31.36 0.63
CA VAL A 354 14.20 30.35 0.70
C VAL A 354 13.65 29.01 0.23
N PRO A 355 14.03 28.53 -0.96
CA PRO A 355 13.75 27.16 -1.36
C PRO A 355 14.59 26.19 -0.54
N ALA A 356 14.02 25.05 -0.18
CA ALA A 356 14.68 24.01 0.56
C ALA A 356 14.16 22.63 0.15
N GLN A 357 14.99 21.62 0.40
CA GLN A 357 14.66 20.23 0.15
C GLN A 357 14.78 19.47 1.46
N LEU A 358 13.79 18.63 1.74
CA LEU A 358 13.76 17.72 2.88
C LEU A 358 13.82 16.30 2.36
N GLU A 359 14.74 15.51 2.90
CA GLU A 359 14.84 14.09 2.59
C GLU A 359 14.92 13.26 3.87
N MET A 360 14.83 11.94 3.74
CA MET A 360 15.05 11.03 4.85
C MET A 360 16.45 11.27 5.43
N ASN A 361 16.51 11.65 6.70
CA ASN A 361 17.73 12.05 7.43
C ASN A 361 18.41 13.36 6.97
N GLN A 362 17.82 14.13 6.06
CA GLN A 362 18.31 15.46 5.69
C GLN A 362 17.27 16.54 6.02
N PRO A 363 17.37 17.18 7.20
CA PRO A 363 16.44 18.23 7.59
C PRO A 363 16.70 19.54 6.85
N ALA A 364 15.64 20.24 6.47
CA ALA A 364 15.73 21.64 6.06
C ALA A 364 15.81 22.55 7.29
N THR A 365 16.46 23.72 7.14
CA THR A 365 16.63 24.68 8.23
C THR A 365 16.23 26.08 7.79
N TYR A 366 15.46 26.78 8.62
CA TYR A 366 15.05 28.17 8.39
C TYR A 366 15.08 29.01 9.68
N PRO A 367 15.53 30.27 9.67
CA PRO A 367 16.18 30.96 8.57
C PRO A 367 17.57 30.36 8.26
N PRO A 368 18.08 30.52 7.03
CA PRO A 368 19.40 30.05 6.66
C PRO A 368 20.50 30.89 7.34
N GLY A 369 21.70 30.33 7.42
CA GLY A 369 22.88 31.00 7.94
C GLY A 369 23.44 30.36 9.20
N LEU A 370 24.72 30.61 9.46
CA LEU A 370 25.45 30.01 10.57
C LEU A 370 24.98 30.55 11.93
N LEU A 371 24.71 31.85 12.02
CA LEU A 371 24.37 32.50 13.28
C LEU A 371 23.06 31.97 13.90
N PRO A 372 21.93 31.84 13.18
CA PRO A 372 20.71 31.22 13.72
C PRO A 372 20.90 29.75 14.13
N GLN A 373 21.76 29.02 13.42
CA GLN A 373 22.01 27.60 13.69
C GLN A 373 22.84 27.38 14.95
N ILE A 374 23.92 28.16 15.14
CA ILE A 374 24.74 28.06 16.35
C ILE A 374 24.01 28.60 17.57
N THR A 375 23.09 29.56 17.39
CA THR A 375 22.29 30.13 18.49
C THR A 375 21.06 29.29 18.85
N GLY A 376 20.67 28.32 18.00
CA GLY A 376 19.45 27.53 18.19
C GLY A 376 18.15 28.24 17.79
N LEU A 377 18.24 29.44 17.23
CA LEU A 377 17.09 30.22 16.76
C LEU A 377 16.51 29.71 15.44
N SER A 378 17.24 28.83 14.74
CA SER A 378 16.73 28.18 13.54
C SER A 378 15.68 27.12 13.86
N TYR A 379 14.67 27.03 13.01
CA TYR A 379 13.72 25.93 12.93
C TYR A 379 14.30 24.84 12.02
N LYS A 380 14.32 23.60 12.50
CA LYS A 380 14.71 22.43 11.72
C LYS A 380 13.46 21.64 11.37
N PHE A 381 13.34 21.29 10.11
CA PHE A 381 12.20 20.57 9.56
C PHE A 381 12.68 19.22 9.09
N SER A 382 12.04 18.17 9.58
CA SER A 382 12.31 16.78 9.18
C SER A 382 11.05 16.15 8.65
N GLN A 383 11.19 15.27 7.67
CA GLN A 383 10.09 14.48 7.14
C GLN A 383 9.56 13.54 8.24
N ALA A 384 8.26 13.60 8.55
CA ALA A 384 7.65 12.83 9.65
C ALA A 384 6.53 11.89 9.19
N GLY A 385 5.87 12.20 8.07
CA GLY A 385 4.81 11.36 7.53
C GLY A 385 4.34 11.85 6.17
N TRP A 386 3.63 10.99 5.44
CA TRP A 386 3.12 11.31 4.10
C TRP A 386 1.77 10.61 3.88
N ASP A 387 1.02 11.06 2.88
CA ASP A 387 -0.28 10.50 2.52
C ASP A 387 -0.14 9.63 1.25
N PRO A 388 -0.31 8.30 1.35
CA PRO A 388 -0.23 7.38 0.20
C PRO A 388 -1.25 7.63 -0.90
N GLN A 389 -2.37 8.26 -0.58
CA GLN A 389 -3.45 8.54 -1.52
C GLN A 389 -3.36 9.96 -2.08
N ASN A 390 -2.54 10.84 -1.48
CA ASN A 390 -2.42 12.23 -1.88
C ASN A 390 -1.01 12.80 -1.70
N LEU A 391 -0.20 12.71 -2.76
CA LEU A 391 1.16 13.25 -2.78
C LEU A 391 1.23 14.79 -2.69
N ASN A 392 0.11 15.51 -2.75
CA ASN A 392 0.11 16.97 -2.51
C ASN A 392 0.15 17.33 -1.02
N ARG A 393 0.35 16.36 -0.13
CA ARG A 393 0.43 16.55 1.32
C ARG A 393 1.62 15.82 1.91
N THR A 394 2.31 16.49 2.82
CA THR A 394 3.36 15.91 3.65
C THR A 394 3.23 16.41 5.08
N THR A 395 3.69 15.61 6.04
CA THR A 395 3.76 15.96 7.45
C THR A 395 5.22 16.16 7.83
N LEU A 396 5.54 17.34 8.35
CA LEU A 396 6.87 17.70 8.80
C LEU A 396 6.91 17.80 10.32
N GLN A 397 7.96 17.25 10.92
CA GLN A 397 8.32 17.52 12.31
C GLN A 397 9.14 18.80 12.36
N VAL A 398 8.78 19.68 13.28
CA VAL A 398 9.47 20.96 13.50
C VAL A 398 10.19 20.91 14.83
N LEU A 399 11.49 21.19 14.82
CA LEU A 399 12.32 21.37 16.01
C LEU A 399 12.77 22.83 16.08
N HIS A 400 12.51 23.47 17.21
CA HIS A 400 13.00 24.82 17.53
C HIS A 400 13.55 24.81 18.96
N ASP A 401 14.85 25.10 19.13
CA ASP A 401 15.54 25.00 20.42
C ASP A 401 16.38 26.25 20.72
N PRO A 402 15.76 27.36 21.16
CA PRO A 402 16.50 28.58 21.51
C PRO A 402 17.44 28.39 22.72
N GLY A 403 17.28 27.31 23.49
CA GLY A 403 18.16 26.95 24.60
C GLY A 403 19.43 26.20 24.20
N TRP A 404 19.63 25.96 22.90
CA TRP A 404 20.75 25.19 22.35
C TRP A 404 22.10 25.65 22.91
N LEU A 405 22.41 26.95 22.86
CA LEU A 405 23.68 27.49 23.34
C LEU A 405 23.95 27.19 24.82
N LEU A 406 22.93 27.29 25.67
CA LEU A 406 23.06 27.05 27.10
C LEU A 406 23.39 25.57 27.38
N LYS A 407 22.80 24.65 26.61
CA LYS A 407 23.07 23.22 26.71
C LYS A 407 24.53 22.91 26.34
N TRP A 408 25.02 23.48 25.23
CA TRP A 408 26.40 23.28 24.80
C TRP A 408 27.43 23.94 25.71
N SER A 409 27.14 25.12 26.25
CA SER A 409 28.04 25.77 27.21
C SER A 409 28.15 24.98 28.51
N GLY A 410 27.04 24.44 29.02
CA GLY A 410 27.05 23.53 30.17
C GLY A 410 27.83 22.24 29.91
N SER A 411 27.65 21.64 28.72
CA SER A 411 28.41 20.45 28.33
C SER A 411 29.91 20.75 28.20
N LEU A 412 30.28 21.90 27.64
CA LEU A 412 31.67 22.33 27.55
C LEU A 412 32.26 22.55 28.94
N LEU A 413 31.51 23.16 29.86
CA LEU A 413 31.93 23.36 31.25
C LEU A 413 32.19 22.03 31.96
N MET A 414 31.34 21.02 31.75
CA MET A 414 31.56 19.66 32.25
C MET A 414 32.87 19.06 31.72
N VAL A 415 33.10 19.14 30.40
CA VAL A 415 34.35 18.64 29.77
C VAL A 415 35.57 19.35 30.34
N VAL A 416 35.51 20.68 30.48
CA VAL A 416 36.58 21.48 31.07
C VAL A 416 36.81 21.12 32.54
N GLY A 417 35.76 20.88 33.31
CA GLY A 417 35.85 20.45 34.71
C GLY A 417 36.55 19.10 34.85
N ILE A 418 36.15 18.11 34.05
CA ILE A 418 36.79 16.78 34.01
C ILE A 418 38.26 16.91 33.56
N PHE A 419 38.51 17.65 32.49
CA PHE A 419 39.86 17.91 32.01
C PHE A 419 40.74 18.55 33.09
N SER A 420 40.22 19.53 33.82
CA SER A 420 40.90 20.17 34.94
C SER A 420 41.24 19.16 36.05
N MET A 421 40.33 18.25 36.38
CA MET A 421 40.56 17.26 37.43
C MET A 421 41.71 16.30 37.09
N PHE A 422 41.84 15.90 35.83
CA PHE A 422 42.85 14.93 35.40
C PHE A 422 44.20 15.55 35.01
N TYR A 423 44.19 16.74 34.40
CA TYR A 423 45.41 17.31 33.81
C TYR A 423 45.97 18.52 34.56
N LEU A 424 45.15 19.22 35.37
CA LEU A 424 45.59 20.40 36.13
C LEU A 424 45.84 20.09 37.61
N ARG A 425 45.42 18.92 38.11
CA ARG A 425 45.68 18.49 39.48
C ARG A 425 47.12 17.95 39.59
N ARG A 426 48.02 18.78 40.14
CA ARG A 426 49.40 18.37 40.47
C ARG A 426 49.36 17.51 41.74
N GLU A 427 49.87 16.29 41.69
CA GLU A 427 50.14 15.51 42.90
C GLU A 427 51.25 16.21 43.71
N PRO A 428 51.08 16.41 45.04
CA PRO A 428 52.21 16.82 45.87
C PRO A 428 53.23 15.67 45.89
N PHE A 429 54.46 15.95 45.45
CA PHE A 429 55.57 14.99 45.57
C PHE A 429 55.71 14.56 47.05
N PRO A 430 55.83 13.25 47.35
CA PRO A 430 56.10 12.81 48.69
C PRO A 430 57.50 13.29 49.09
N THR A 431 57.57 14.16 50.10
CA THR A 431 58.83 14.54 50.75
C THR A 431 59.33 13.35 51.57
N SER A 432 60.43 12.74 51.14
CA SER A 432 61.21 11.75 51.91
C SER A 432 62.00 12.41 53.03
#